data_AF-A0A928L6Y2-F1
#
_entry.id   AF-A0A928L6Y2-F1
#
_cell.length_a   1.000
_cell.length_b   1.000
_cell.length_c   1.000
_cell.angle_alpha   90.00
_cell.angle_beta   90.00
_cell.angle_gamma   90.00
#
_symmetry.space_group_name_H-M   'P 1'
#
loop_
_entity.id
_entity.type
_entity.pdbx_description
1 polymer ?
#
loop_
_entity_poly.entity_id
_entity_poly.type
_entity_poly.pdbx_seq_one_letter_code
_entity_poly.pdbx_strand_id
1 'polypeptide(L)' 'MVLIKNIVWKDKNGNCKCESCGKTVSEKKLKWDKDLGYCKSCYEDIQQYNMINYCPEQKSE' A
#
# COMPACT_ATOMS: atom_id res chain seq x y z
N MET A 1 -7.02 -0.17 -28.35
CA MET A 1 -6.06 0.37 -27.37
C MET A 1 -5.74 -0.72 -26.39
N VAL A 2 -4.48 -1.12 -26.28
CA VAL A 2 -4.05 -2.21 -25.40
C VAL A 2 -4.20 -1.72 -23.95
N LEU A 3 -5.18 -2.26 -23.23
CA LEU A 3 -5.28 -2.13 -21.77
C LEU A 3 -4.15 -2.95 -21.17
N ILE A 4 -2.94 -2.40 -21.21
CA ILE A 4 -1.82 -3.00 -20.48
C ILE A 4 -2.13 -2.75 -19.00
N LYS A 5 -2.87 -3.68 -18.36
CA LYS A 5 -2.80 -3.92 -16.91
C LYS A 5 -1.40 -4.49 -16.58
N ASN A 6 -0.35 -3.78 -17.00
CA ASN A 6 0.99 -3.97 -16.49
C ASN A 6 1.03 -3.12 -15.23
N ILE A 7 0.50 -3.70 -14.15
CA ILE A 7 0.87 -3.33 -12.79
C ILE A 7 2.36 -3.73 -12.70
N VAL A 8 3.25 -2.91 -13.29
CA VAL A 8 4.73 -3.06 -13.32
C VAL A 8 5.28 -2.68 -11.94
N TRP A 9 4.79 -3.34 -10.90
CA TRP A 9 5.29 -3.07 -9.56
C TRP A 9 6.42 -4.02 -9.20
N LYS A 10 6.53 -5.17 -9.88
CA LYS A 10 7.52 -6.22 -9.61
C LYS A 10 8.68 -6.16 -10.60
N ASP A 11 9.87 -5.93 -10.08
CA ASP A 11 11.14 -5.98 -10.81
C ASP A 11 11.55 -7.44 -11.10
N LYS A 12 12.45 -7.65 -12.06
CA LYS A 12 12.96 -8.99 -12.44
C LYS A 12 13.59 -9.74 -11.26
N ASN A 13 14.03 -9.01 -10.23
CA ASN A 13 14.56 -9.56 -8.99
C ASN A 13 13.49 -9.93 -7.95
N GLY A 14 12.20 -9.82 -8.27
CA GLY A 14 11.10 -10.09 -7.34
C GLY A 14 10.92 -9.03 -6.26
N ASN A 15 11.43 -7.82 -6.49
CA ASN A 15 11.21 -6.68 -5.61
C ASN A 15 10.04 -5.85 -6.12
N CYS A 16 9.20 -5.38 -5.21
CA CYS A 16 8.06 -4.53 -5.51
C CYS A 16 8.32 -3.07 -5.10
N LYS A 17 7.83 -2.12 -5.89
CA LYS A 17 7.90 -0.70 -5.56
C LYS A 17 6.76 -0.31 -4.61
N CYS A 18 7.04 0.49 -3.60
CA CYS A 18 6.01 1.06 -2.72
C CYS A 18 5.24 2.13 -3.49
N GLU A 19 3.91 2.07 -3.47
CA GLU A 19 3.02 3.04 -4.12
C GLU A 19 3.17 4.44 -3.51
N SER A 20 3.30 4.53 -2.19
CA SER A 20 3.32 5.82 -1.48
C SER A 20 4.67 6.55 -1.58
N CYS A 21 5.79 5.83 -1.46
CA CYS A 21 7.13 6.46 -1.41
C CYS A 21 8.07 6.06 -2.56
N GLY A 22 7.63 5.18 -3.47
CA GLY A 22 8.45 4.70 -4.59
C GLY A 22 9.64 3.82 -4.19
N LYS A 23 9.77 3.44 -2.91
CA LYS A 23 10.87 2.61 -2.43
C LYS A 23 10.73 1.17 -2.92
N THR A 24 11.79 0.62 -3.51
CA THR A 24 11.85 -0.79 -3.88
C THR A 24 12.08 -1.65 -2.63
N VAL A 25 11.17 -2.57 -2.36
CA VAL A 25 11.26 -3.53 -1.25
C VAL A 25 10.94 -4.93 -1.77
N SER A 26 11.48 -5.98 -1.14
CA SER A 26 11.17 -7.35 -1.57
C SER A 26 9.67 -7.64 -1.43
N GLU A 27 9.09 -8.37 -2.37
CA GLU A 27 7.67 -8.74 -2.35
C GLU A 27 7.25 -9.37 -1.01
N LYS A 28 8.12 -10.20 -0.41
CA LYS A 28 7.90 -10.82 0.91
C LYS A 28 7.77 -9.80 2.07
N LYS A 29 8.30 -8.59 1.90
CA LYS A 29 8.26 -7.50 2.88
C LYS A 29 7.27 -6.40 2.50
N LEU A 30 6.66 -6.49 1.32
CA LEU A 30 5.61 -5.59 0.87
C LEU A 30 4.31 -5.94 1.61
N LYS A 31 3.61 -4.91 2.08
CA LYS A 31 2.28 -5.02 2.65
C LYS A 31 1.28 -4.60 1.59
N TRP A 32 0.31 -5.45 1.33
CA TRP A 32 -0.72 -5.18 0.34
C TRP A 32 -1.96 -4.63 1.03
N ASP A 33 -2.44 -3.49 0.55
CA ASP A 33 -3.76 -2.97 0.86
C ASP A 33 -4.55 -2.93 -0.46
N LYS A 34 -5.55 -3.80 -0.59
CA LYS A 34 -6.29 -4.04 -1.83
C LYS A 34 -5.33 -4.38 -2.98
N ASP A 35 -5.31 -3.58 -4.05
CA ASP A 35 -4.44 -3.74 -5.22
C ASP A 35 -3.14 -2.92 -5.11
N LEU A 36 -2.92 -2.21 -4.01
CA LEU A 36 -1.78 -1.30 -3.82
C LEU A 36 -0.75 -1.88 -2.85
N GLY A 37 0.52 -1.83 -3.26
CA GLY A 37 1.64 -2.38 -2.51
C GLY A 37 2.41 -1.31 -1.76
N TYR A 38 2.56 -1.46 -0.44
CA TYR A 38 3.25 -0.50 0.43
C TYR A 38 4.43 -1.13 1.16
N CYS A 39 5.47 -0.34 1.41
CA CYS A 39 6.54 -0.75 2.33
C CYS A 39 6.03 -0.70 3.78
N LYS A 40 6.69 -1.41 4.70
CA LYS A 40 6.29 -1.51 6.12
C LYS A 40 5.98 -0.14 6.74
N SER A 41 6.87 0.85 6.56
CA SER A 41 6.67 2.19 7.12
C SER A 41 5.44 2.90 6.56
N CYS A 42 5.24 2.91 5.24
CA CYS A 42 4.06 3.55 4.64
C CYS A 42 2.78 2.82 5.05
N TYR A 43 2.81 1.49 5.15
CA TYR A 43 1.66 0.72 5.60
C TYR A 43 1.32 1.02 7.07
N GLU A 44 2.33 1.12 7.95
CA GLU A 44 2.14 1.51 9.35
C GLU A 44 1.57 2.94 9.46
N ASP A 45 2.07 3.88 8.64
CA ASP A 45 1.58 5.27 8.61
C ASP A 45 0.11 5.35 8.17
N ILE A 46 -0.27 4.61 7.13
CA ILE A 46 -1.66 4.49 6.66
C ILE A 46 -2.55 3.86 7.74
N GLN A 47 -2.08 2.80 8.39
CA GLN A 47 -2.84 2.15 9.46
C GLN A 47 -3.01 3.07 10.67
N GLN A 48 -1.97 3.81 11.04
CA GLN A 48 -2.04 4.78 12.13
C GLN A 48 -2.95 5.96 11.77
N TYR A 49 -2.88 6.45 10.53
CA TYR A 49 -3.81 7.47 10.02
C TYR A 49 -5.23 6.95 10.06
N ASN A 50 -5.49 5.72 9.63
CA ASN A 50 -6.81 5.11 9.73
C ASN A 50 -7.24 4.96 11.19
N MET A 51 -6.38 4.54 12.12
CA MET A 51 -6.73 4.43 13.54
C MET A 51 -7.02 5.80 14.19
N ILE A 52 -6.28 6.84 13.81
CA ILE A 52 -6.46 8.20 14.36
C ILE A 52 -7.67 8.90 13.71
N ASN A 53 -7.89 8.71 12.41
CA ASN A 53 -9.02 9.30 11.67
C ASN A 53 -10.28 8.43 11.71
N TYR A 54 -10.22 7.23 12.28
CA TYR A 54 -11.40 6.58 12.88
C TYR A 54 -11.78 7.38 14.14
N CYS A 55 -12.34 8.58 13.94
CA CYS A 55 -13.29 9.10 14.89
C CYS A 55 -14.45 8.09 14.95
N PRO A 56 -14.78 7.49 16.10
CA PRO A 56 -16.10 6.92 16.31
C PRO A 56 -17.13 8.06 16.38
N GLU A 57 -17.27 8.90 15.36
CA GLU A 57 -18.44 9.75 15.19
C GLU A 57 -19.52 8.98 14.42
N GLN A 58 -19.97 7.87 15.02
CA GLN A 58 -21.28 7.28 14.75
C GLN A 58 -21.79 6.57 16.02
N LYS A 59 -22.17 7.36 17.02
CA LYS A 59 -23.44 7.12 17.71
C LYS A 59 -24.04 8.48 18.07
N SER A 60 -24.73 9.03 17.08
CA SER A 60 -25.88 9.89 17.34
C SER A 60 -26.93 9.05 18.06
N GLU A 61 -27.64 9.70 18.99
CA GLU A 61 -28.78 9.27 19.80
C GLU A 61 -28.49 8.68 21.20
#